data_AF-A0A9W8TEA5-F1
#
_entry.id   AF-A0A9W8TEA5-F1
#
_cell.length_a   1.000
_cell.length_b   1.000
_cell.length_c   1.000
_cell.angle_alpha   90.00
_cell.angle_beta   90.00
_cell.angle_gamma   90.00
#
_symmetry.space_group_name_H-M   'P 1'
#
loop_
_entity.id
_entity.type
_entity.pdbx_description
1 polymer ?
#
loop_
_entity_poly.entity_id
_entity_poly.type
_entity_poly.pdbx_seq_one_letter_code
_entity_poly.pdbx_strand_id
1 'polypeptide(L)'
;MGSPCCWITSLTVDVINVVDYAIPVVEIIDSRVKNWTITLEDTLADSLGEMNGYLYHNGKEIMNGNTRNILGNPLDAVAWLVNRTAEFDIGLEVGQVIMPGSCLQAMPMDKGHYKCEYQGWGAVEFEVAG
;
A
#
# COMPACT_ATOMS: atom_id res chain seq x y z
N MET A 1 16.81 -2.87 24.46
CA MET A 1 15.52 -3.25 25.07
C MET A 1 14.50 -2.23 24.59
N GLY A 2 13.81 -2.54 23.49
CA GLY A 2 12.80 -1.66 22.90
C GLY A 2 11.48 -1.83 23.65
N SER A 3 10.90 -0.72 24.11
CA SER A 3 9.57 -0.73 24.69
C SER A 3 8.54 -1.05 23.59
N PRO A 4 7.56 -1.93 23.86
CA PRO A 4 6.48 -2.17 22.92
C PRO A 4 5.64 -0.90 22.82
N CYS A 5 5.17 -0.60 21.62
CA CYS A 5 4.43 0.60 21.23
C CYS A 5 3.01 0.69 21.86
N CYS A 6 2.80 0.19 23.08
CA CYS A 6 1.48 -0.20 23.56
C CYS A 6 0.71 0.85 24.40
N TRP A 7 1.18 2.11 24.55
CA TRP A 7 0.45 3.08 25.40
C TRP A 7 0.42 4.54 24.93
N ILE A 8 0.89 4.85 23.72
CA ILE A 8 0.87 6.22 23.18
C ILE A 8 0.15 6.19 21.83
N THR A 9 -0.84 7.06 21.66
CA THR A 9 -1.40 7.39 20.35
C THR A 9 -0.25 7.77 19.43
N SER A 10 0.01 6.96 18.41
CA SER A 10 1.10 7.18 17.47
C SER A 10 0.72 8.28 16.48
N LEU A 11 1.59 9.28 16.37
CA LEU A 11 1.55 10.30 15.33
C LEU A 11 2.39 9.83 14.13
N THR A 12 2.20 10.46 12.98
CA THR A 12 3.01 10.23 11.76
C THR A 12 4.51 10.34 12.02
N VAL A 13 4.92 11.27 12.90
CA VAL A 13 6.33 11.45 13.30
C VAL A 13 6.89 10.24 14.04
N ASP A 14 6.06 9.53 14.81
CA ASP A 14 6.48 8.32 15.50
C ASP A 14 6.73 7.20 14.50
N VAL A 15 5.86 7.10 13.47
CA VAL A 15 6.04 6.16 12.36
C VAL A 15 7.35 6.45 11.59
N ILE A 16 7.63 7.72 11.28
CA ILE A 16 8.87 8.13 10.59
C ILE A 16 10.11 7.62 11.33
N ASN A 17 10.09 7.64 12.67
CA ASN A 17 11.24 7.25 13.48
C ASN A 17 11.46 5.74 13.60
N VAL A 18 10.46 4.92 13.23
CA VAL A 18 10.52 3.45 13.37
C VAL A 18 10.49 2.70 12.04
N VAL A 19 10.27 3.39 10.92
CA VAL A 19 10.36 2.80 9.58
C VAL A 19 11.82 2.71 9.16
N ASP A 20 12.33 1.49 8.97
CA ASP A 20 13.70 1.27 8.50
C ASP A 20 13.88 1.66 7.02
N TYR A 21 12.92 1.30 6.17
CA TYR A 21 12.92 1.61 4.75
C TYR A 21 11.52 1.48 4.14
N ALA A 22 11.36 2.05 2.94
CA ALA A 22 10.21 1.80 2.08
C ALA A 22 10.69 1.23 0.74
N ILE A 23 9.84 0.42 0.10
CA ILE A 23 10.09 -0.16 -1.23
C ILE A 23 8.80 -0.15 -2.05
N PRO A 24 8.89 -0.09 -3.40
CA PRO A 24 7.74 -0.33 -4.24
C PRO A 24 7.21 -1.75 -4.10
N VAL A 25 5.89 -1.90 -4.06
CA VAL A 25 5.22 -3.19 -3.91
C VAL A 25 3.95 -3.24 -4.76
N VAL A 26 3.64 -4.43 -5.27
CA VAL A 26 2.39 -4.73 -5.97
C VAL A 26 1.59 -5.73 -5.13
N GLU A 27 0.30 -5.44 -4.95
CA GLU A 27 -0.63 -6.37 -4.29
C GLU A 27 -1.42 -7.14 -5.34
N ILE A 28 -1.35 -8.47 -5.29
CA ILE A 28 -2.27 -9.36 -6.02
C ILE A 28 -3.35 -9.78 -5.03
N ILE A 29 -4.53 -9.21 -5.18
CA ILE A 29 -5.68 -9.50 -4.32
C ILE A 29 -6.61 -10.51 -4.99
N ASP A 30 -7.25 -11.37 -4.19
CA ASP A 30 -8.29 -12.29 -4.64
C ASP A 30 -9.45 -12.30 -3.64
N SER A 31 -10.68 -12.40 -4.14
CA SER A 31 -11.88 -12.44 -3.32
C SER A 31 -12.47 -13.84 -3.27
N ARG A 32 -12.72 -14.34 -2.05
CA ARG A 32 -13.47 -15.59 -1.83
C ARG A 32 -14.99 -15.41 -1.97
N VAL A 33 -15.47 -14.18 -2.20
CA VAL A 33 -16.89 -13.87 -2.38
C VAL A 33 -17.24 -13.91 -3.86
N LYS A 34 -18.27 -14.68 -4.23
CA LYS A 34 -18.74 -14.78 -5.62
C LYS A 34 -19.08 -13.39 -6.17
N ASN A 35 -18.67 -13.15 -7.41
CA ASN A 35 -18.93 -11.94 -8.20
C ASN A 35 -18.29 -10.63 -7.72
N TRP A 36 -17.37 -10.68 -6.74
CA TRP A 36 -16.58 -9.52 -6.32
C TRP A 36 -17.40 -8.24 -6.07
N THR A 37 -18.64 -8.40 -5.57
CA THR A 37 -19.56 -7.29 -5.32
C THR A 37 -19.12 -6.53 -4.08
N ILE A 38 -18.07 -5.73 -4.21
CA ILE A 38 -17.55 -4.80 -3.21
C ILE A 38 -17.77 -3.41 -3.78
N THR A 39 -18.54 -2.57 -3.08
CA THR A 39 -18.84 -1.19 -3.50
C THR A 39 -17.60 -0.30 -3.37
N LEU A 40 -17.34 0.50 -4.40
CA LEU A 40 -16.10 1.22 -4.74
C LEU A 40 -15.83 2.48 -3.90
N GLU A 41 -16.46 2.66 -2.74
CA GLU A 41 -16.54 3.99 -2.11
C GLU A 41 -15.35 4.38 -1.20
N ASP A 42 -14.33 3.53 -1.04
CA ASP A 42 -13.25 3.78 -0.06
C ASP A 42 -11.83 3.92 -0.66
N THR A 43 -11.68 4.53 -1.84
CA THR A 43 -10.36 4.88 -2.40
C THR A 43 -10.20 6.40 -2.58
N LEU A 44 -10.07 7.12 -1.47
CA LEU A 44 -9.74 8.55 -1.46
C LEU A 44 -8.63 8.83 -0.45
N ALA A 45 -7.63 9.60 -0.87
CA ALA A 45 -6.49 9.94 -0.03
C ALA A 45 -5.52 10.97 -0.63
N ASP A 46 -4.67 11.57 0.23
CA ASP A 46 -3.76 12.72 -0.05
C ASP A 46 -2.38 12.86 0.72
N SER A 47 -1.24 12.63 0.06
CA SER A 47 0.16 13.04 0.40
C SER A 47 1.07 12.26 1.41
N LEU A 48 1.83 11.28 0.90
CA LEU A 48 3.31 11.39 0.88
C LEU A 48 3.71 11.68 -0.55
N GLY A 49 4.65 12.62 -0.69
CA GLY A 49 5.51 12.87 -1.85
C GLY A 49 4.99 12.36 -3.18
N GLU A 50 4.60 13.29 -4.05
CA GLU A 50 3.99 13.16 -5.38
C GLU A 50 4.59 12.06 -6.28
N MET A 51 4.45 10.80 -5.90
CA MET A 51 5.00 9.68 -6.65
C MET A 51 3.93 9.19 -7.61
N ASN A 52 4.19 9.40 -8.88
CA ASN A 52 3.38 8.83 -9.92
C ASN A 52 3.73 7.35 -10.09
N GLY A 53 2.69 6.53 -10.05
CA GLY A 53 2.73 5.11 -10.37
C GLY A 53 2.11 4.88 -11.75
N TYR A 54 2.74 4.03 -12.55
CA TYR A 54 2.27 3.64 -13.87
C TYR A 54 2.20 2.11 -13.95
N LEU A 55 1.10 1.61 -14.49
CA LEU A 55 0.87 0.19 -14.71
C LEU A 55 0.83 -0.10 -16.21
N TYR A 56 1.69 -1.03 -16.63
CA TYR A 56 1.79 -1.51 -17.99
C TYR A 56 1.39 -2.97 -18.06
N HIS A 57 0.68 -3.35 -19.13
CA HIS A 57 0.44 -4.73 -19.52
C HIS A 57 0.93 -4.94 -20.95
N ASN A 58 1.82 -5.91 -21.14
CA ASN A 58 2.46 -6.21 -22.42
C ASN A 58 3.05 -4.95 -23.10
N GLY A 59 3.69 -4.09 -22.31
CA GLY A 59 4.32 -2.84 -22.78
C GLY A 59 3.36 -1.67 -23.04
N LYS A 60 2.05 -1.83 -22.86
CA LYS A 60 1.06 -0.76 -23.01
C LYS A 60 0.65 -0.23 -21.63
N GLU A 61 0.68 1.08 -21.44
CA GLU A 61 0.13 1.71 -20.24
C GLU A 61 -1.38 1.47 -20.19
N ILE A 62 -1.85 0.94 -19.06
CA ILE A 62 -3.27 0.63 -18.82
C ILE A 62 -3.84 1.41 -17.63
N MET A 63 -2.98 1.92 -16.74
CA MET A 63 -3.40 2.76 -15.62
C MET A 63 -2.23 3.63 -15.14
N ASN A 64 -2.55 4.81 -14.61
CA ASN A 64 -1.64 5.60 -13.81
C ASN A 64 -2.37 6.20 -12.60
N GLY A 65 -1.61 6.63 -11.60
CA GLY A 65 -2.14 7.19 -10.37
C GLY A 65 -1.04 7.81 -9.53
N ASN A 66 -1.43 8.37 -8.40
CA ASN A 66 -0.50 9.05 -7.52
C ASN A 66 -0.63 8.49 -6.10
N THR A 67 0.49 8.39 -5.38
CA THR A 67 0.53 7.98 -3.97
C THR A 67 -0.33 8.83 -3.05
N ARG A 68 -0.81 9.98 -3.53
CA ARG A 68 -1.95 10.68 -2.91
C ARG A 68 -3.05 9.69 -2.53
N ASN A 69 -3.47 8.78 -3.40
CA ASN A 69 -4.57 7.84 -3.17
C ASN A 69 -4.42 6.83 -1.99
N ILE A 70 -3.47 6.98 -1.04
CA ILE A 70 -3.29 6.15 0.19
C ILE A 70 -3.41 6.95 1.50
N LEU A 71 -4.59 6.92 2.13
CA LEU A 71 -5.11 7.72 3.28
C LEU A 71 -4.63 9.15 3.53
N GLY A 72 -3.98 9.79 2.58
CA GLY A 72 -3.21 10.94 2.94
C GLY A 72 -1.75 10.63 2.62
N ASN A 73 -1.03 10.49 3.71
CA ASN A 73 0.31 9.96 3.77
C ASN A 73 0.26 8.44 3.97
N PRO A 74 1.00 7.63 3.18
CA PRO A 74 1.22 6.23 3.52
C PRO A 74 1.67 5.99 4.97
N LEU A 75 2.39 6.91 5.61
CA LEU A 75 2.72 6.84 7.05
C LEU A 75 1.53 7.23 7.96
N ASP A 76 0.59 8.04 7.49
CA ASP A 76 -0.68 8.28 8.22
C ASP A 76 -1.53 7.01 8.21
N ALA A 77 -1.55 6.26 7.10
CA ALA A 77 -2.20 4.95 7.05
C ALA A 77 -1.58 3.98 8.06
N VAL A 78 -0.25 3.97 8.18
CA VAL A 78 0.46 3.19 9.18
C VAL A 78 0.15 3.68 10.60
N ALA A 79 0.14 4.99 10.85
CA ALA A 79 -0.20 5.55 12.16
C ALA A 79 -1.62 5.19 12.57
N TRP A 80 -2.58 5.26 11.62
CA TRP A 80 -3.95 4.80 11.82
C TRP A 80 -4.00 3.30 12.15
N LEU A 81 -3.27 2.47 11.40
CA LEU A 81 -3.24 1.02 11.64
C LEU A 81 -2.69 0.69 13.03
N VAL A 82 -1.61 1.35 13.45
CA VAL A 82 -1.02 1.20 14.79
C VAL A 82 -2.04 1.55 15.86
N ASN A 83 -2.70 2.71 15.73
CA ASN A 83 -3.69 3.15 16.70
C ASN A 83 -4.91 2.21 16.74
N ARG A 84 -5.37 1.72 15.58
CA ARG A 84 -6.51 0.81 15.49
C ARG A 84 -6.20 -0.56 16.07
N THR A 85 -5.01 -1.11 15.82
CA THR A 85 -4.62 -2.42 16.36
C THR A 85 -4.39 -2.39 17.87
N ALA A 86 -3.91 -1.25 18.39
CA ALA A 86 -3.76 -1.03 19.83
C ALA A 86 -5.09 -1.10 20.59
N GLU A 87 -6.23 -0.73 19.98
CA GLU A 87 -7.57 -0.91 20.59
C GLU A 87 -7.92 -2.38 20.89
N PHE A 88 -7.21 -3.32 20.26
CA PHE A 88 -7.37 -4.77 20.46
C PHE A 88 -6.20 -5.40 21.23
N ASP A 89 -5.36 -4.60 21.90
CA ASP A 89 -4.13 -5.04 22.56
C ASP A 89 -3.12 -5.74 21.62
N ILE A 90 -3.16 -5.38 20.32
CA ILE A 90 -2.24 -5.89 19.30
C ILE A 90 -1.21 -4.80 18.98
N GLY A 91 0.07 -5.12 19.18
CA GLY A 91 1.19 -4.27 18.74
C GLY A 91 1.80 -4.78 17.44
N LEU A 92 2.40 -3.87 16.67
CA LEU A 92 3.26 -4.24 15.54
C LEU A 92 4.67 -4.55 16.02
N GLU A 93 5.29 -5.57 15.41
CA GLU A 93 6.62 -6.04 15.77
C GLU A 93 7.68 -5.52 14.80
N VAL A 94 8.90 -5.35 15.30
CA VAL A 94 10.07 -4.99 14.47
C VAL A 94 10.27 -6.05 13.38
N GLY A 95 10.47 -5.59 12.14
CA GLY A 95 10.65 -6.45 10.98
C GLY A 95 9.36 -6.86 10.27
N GLN A 96 8.18 -6.47 10.78
CA GLN A 96 6.94 -6.65 10.03
C GLN A 96 6.88 -5.70 8.82
N VAL A 97 6.32 -6.21 7.72
CA VAL A 97 6.07 -5.45 6.50
C VAL A 97 4.64 -4.93 6.51
N ILE A 98 4.46 -3.64 6.27
CA ILE A 98 3.16 -2.98 6.21
C ILE A 98 2.94 -2.47 4.79
N MET A 99 1.77 -2.79 4.23
CA MET A 99 1.30 -2.27 2.95
C MET A 99 0.23 -1.22 3.23
N PRO A 100 0.55 0.08 3.16
CA PRO A 100 -0.32 1.14 3.66
C PRO A 100 -1.54 1.40 2.77
N GLY A 101 -1.55 0.88 1.55
CA GLY A 101 -2.64 0.97 0.58
C GLY A 101 -2.12 1.06 -0.85
N SER A 102 -3.04 1.07 -1.81
CA SER A 102 -2.72 1.16 -3.24
C SER A 102 -2.86 2.59 -3.76
N CYS A 103 -1.95 2.99 -4.64
CA CYS A 103 -2.06 4.24 -5.40
C CYS A 103 -2.92 4.12 -6.68
N LEU A 104 -3.28 2.89 -7.03
CA LEU A 104 -4.01 2.51 -8.24
C LEU A 104 -5.27 1.70 -7.87
N GLN A 105 -6.29 1.77 -8.72
CA GLN A 105 -7.47 0.92 -8.57
C GLN A 105 -7.08 -0.55 -8.82
N ALA A 106 -7.61 -1.47 -8.03
CA ALA A 106 -7.49 -2.89 -8.33
C ALA A 106 -8.23 -3.21 -9.64
N MET A 107 -7.64 -4.08 -10.45
CA MET A 107 -8.22 -4.50 -11.74
C MET A 107 -8.12 -6.01 -11.90
N PRO A 108 -8.99 -6.62 -12.72
CA PRO A 108 -8.82 -8.01 -13.14
C PRO A 108 -7.47 -8.21 -13.82
N MET A 109 -6.87 -9.36 -13.58
CA MET A 109 -5.56 -9.72 -14.11
C MET A 109 -5.70 -10.72 -15.26
N ASP A 110 -5.19 -10.34 -16.44
CA ASP A 110 -5.13 -11.19 -17.62
C ASP A 110 -3.75 -11.86 -17.72
N LYS A 111 -3.60 -12.85 -18.61
CA LYS A 111 -2.30 -13.46 -18.89
C LYS A 111 -1.32 -12.45 -19.50
N GLY A 112 -0.04 -12.60 -19.20
CA GLY A 112 1.05 -11.81 -19.81
C GLY A 112 1.90 -11.03 -18.80
N HIS A 113 2.72 -10.12 -19.34
CA HIS A 113 3.71 -9.35 -18.59
C HIS A 113 3.09 -8.09 -17.98
N TYR A 114 3.33 -7.88 -16.69
CA TYR A 114 2.99 -6.65 -15.99
C TYR A 114 4.24 -5.94 -15.49
N LYS A 115 4.24 -4.61 -15.63
CA LYS A 115 5.25 -3.72 -15.08
C LYS A 115 4.56 -2.57 -14.33
N CYS A 116 4.89 -2.42 -13.07
CA CYS A 116 4.50 -1.28 -12.23
C CYS A 116 5.72 -0.38 -12.04
N GLU A 117 5.70 0.82 -12.60
CA GLU A 117 6.78 1.80 -12.47
C GLU A 117 6.42 2.89 -11.47
N TYR A 118 7.36 3.20 -10.59
CA TYR A 118 7.20 4.16 -9.50
C TYR A 118 8.25 5.25 -9.68
N GLN A 119 7.78 6.47 -9.94
CA GLN A 119 8.65 7.58 -10.32
C GLN A 119 9.75 7.83 -9.27
N GLY A 120 11.01 7.62 -9.66
CA GLY A 120 12.18 7.78 -8.79
C GLY A 120 12.50 6.60 -7.89
N TRP A 121 11.70 5.53 -7.91
CA TRP A 121 11.83 4.37 -7.02
C TRP A 121 12.02 3.03 -7.77
N GLY A 122 11.94 3.05 -9.10
CA GLY A 122 12.17 1.88 -9.95
C GLY A 122 10.88 1.20 -10.36
N ALA A 123 10.95 -0.09 -10.69
CA ALA A 123 9.81 -0.85 -11.16
C ALA A 123 9.74 -2.25 -10.53
N VAL A 124 8.52 -2.75 -10.39
CA VAL A 124 8.20 -4.14 -10.03
C VAL A 124 7.56 -4.79 -11.25
N GLU A 125 8.07 -5.96 -11.64
CA GLU A 125 7.62 -6.67 -12.83
C GLU A 125 7.32 -8.13 -12.52
N PHE A 126 6.29 -8.68 -13.15
CA PHE A 126 5.91 -10.09 -13.00
C PHE A 126 5.17 -10.61 -14.24
N GLU A 127 5.18 -11.94 -14.40
CA GLU A 127 4.50 -12.63 -15.49
C GLU A 127 3.31 -13.43 -14.95
N VAL A 128 2.15 -13.30 -15.58
CA VAL A 128 0.96 -14.07 -15.23
C VAL A 128 0.87 -15.28 -16.15
N ALA A 129 1.26 -16.43 -15.61
CA ALA A 129 1.17 -17.71 -16.28
C ALA A 129 -0.28 -18.17 -16.41
N GLY A 130 -0.50 -19.03 -17.41
CA GLY A 130 -1.82 -19.45 -17.85
C GLY A 130 -2.34 -20.77 -17.32
#